data_AF-A0A8J3YRI3-F1
#
_entry.id   AF-A0A8J3YRI3-F1
#
_cell.length_a   1.000
_cell.length_b   1.000
_cell.length_c   1.000
_cell.angle_alpha   90.00
_cell.angle_beta   90.00
_cell.angle_gamma   90.00
#
_symmetry.space_group_name_H-M   'P 1'
#
loop_
_entity.id
_entity.type
_entity.pdbx_description
1 polymer ?
#
loop_
_entity_poly.entity_id
_entity_poly.type
_entity_poly.pdbx_seq_one_letter_code
_entity_poly.pdbx_strand_id
1 'polypeptide(L)'
;MVKVCHGTPDRFHFGSAAAAAAAVAAGTVLVPGAGAKIAVLLQVACSGVRMVYTHAPEEVFYPARDRLVESFTRWARIRGREVDPFVVEALVEHRWADGDGLLCRWSPADLAEALLDWFPRAVSVTASERTLVLPTVAVFVDYLFTEDLADALCAGREELHAALSAMTGEFDAAMADEYGAQRLRDKALTLMVVNKTGTDLTSPLSIAGFHANRKAQRFTYGPADLAAIARGADLPVTGGTISATYPANSITLLVLPARRH
;
A
#
# COMPACT_ATOMS: atom_id res chain seq x y z
N MET A 1 0.79 -11.82 6.33
CA MET A 1 1.11 -10.44 5.98
C MET A 1 0.56 -9.53 7.07
N VAL A 2 1.45 -8.90 7.84
CA VAL A 2 1.09 -7.94 8.89
C VAL A 2 0.97 -6.59 8.22
N LYS A 3 -0.21 -5.97 8.21
CA LYS A 3 -0.42 -4.64 7.60
C LYS A 3 -0.61 -3.65 8.74
N VAL A 4 0.19 -2.59 8.79
CA VAL A 4 -0.01 -1.49 9.74
C VAL A 4 -0.79 -0.42 8.99
N CYS A 5 -1.86 0.11 9.58
CA CYS A 5 -2.72 1.12 8.94
C CYS A 5 -2.79 2.34 9.86
N HIS A 6 -2.77 3.55 9.29
CA HIS A 6 -3.02 4.79 10.02
C HIS A 6 -4.26 5.48 9.44
N GLY A 7 -5.08 6.07 10.30
CA GLY A 7 -6.25 6.86 9.91
C GLY A 7 -6.13 8.28 10.47
N THR A 8 -6.39 9.27 9.63
CA THR A 8 -6.68 10.65 10.03
C THR A 8 -8.13 10.75 10.54
N PRO A 9 -8.45 11.65 11.50
CA PRO A 9 -9.74 11.63 12.20
C PRO A 9 -10.95 12.12 11.40
N ASP A 10 -10.79 12.69 10.21
CA ASP A 10 -11.81 13.64 9.71
C ASP A 10 -12.79 13.16 8.64
N ARG A 11 -12.67 11.95 8.05
CA ARG A 11 -13.71 11.45 7.13
C ARG A 11 -13.85 9.93 7.14
N PHE A 12 -14.57 9.41 8.13
CA PHE A 12 -15.19 8.07 8.02
C PHE A 12 -16.62 8.23 7.48
N HIS A 13 -16.81 7.94 6.19
CA HIS A 13 -18.11 7.51 5.69
C HIS A 13 -18.10 5.97 5.63
N PHE A 14 -18.91 5.34 6.49
CA PHE A 14 -19.11 3.91 6.50
C PHE A 14 -19.94 3.48 5.29
N GLY A 15 -19.28 3.00 4.24
CA GLY A 15 -19.87 2.13 3.23
C GLY A 15 -20.00 0.70 3.77
N SER A 16 -21.20 0.35 4.26
CA SER A 16 -21.73 -0.99 4.58
C SER A 16 -20.76 -2.18 4.58
N ALA A 17 -20.35 -2.60 5.77
CA ALA A 17 -19.74 -3.91 6.04
C ALA A 17 -20.79 -5.04 5.94
N ALA A 18 -20.96 -5.67 4.76
CA ALA A 18 -21.83 -6.85 4.64
C ALA A 18 -21.50 -7.86 3.51
N ALA A 19 -20.40 -7.75 2.77
CA ALA A 19 -20.14 -8.66 1.64
C ALA A 19 -18.70 -9.17 1.58
N ALA A 20 -18.30 -9.97 2.58
CA ALA A 20 -17.09 -10.79 2.48
C ALA A 20 -17.18 -12.02 3.39
N ALA A 21 -18.27 -12.78 3.25
CA ALA A 21 -18.35 -14.16 3.75
C ALA A 21 -19.16 -14.98 2.75
N ALA A 22 -18.61 -16.16 2.39
CA ALA A 22 -19.19 -17.20 1.55
C ALA A 22 -19.00 -17.07 0.02
N ALA A 23 -17.85 -17.52 -0.47
CA ALA A 23 -17.74 -18.26 -1.73
C ALA A 23 -16.53 -19.21 -1.70
N VAL A 24 -16.63 -20.28 -0.90
CA VAL A 24 -15.82 -21.49 -1.07
C VAL A 24 -16.80 -22.62 -1.31
N ALA A 25 -17.01 -22.98 -2.58
CA ALA A 25 -17.62 -24.24 -2.96
C ALA A 25 -17.12 -24.68 -4.33
N ALA A 26 -16.58 -25.90 -4.34
CA ALA A 26 -16.46 -26.81 -5.47
C ALA A 26 -15.48 -26.44 -6.61
N GLY A 27 -14.27 -27.00 -6.52
CA GLY A 27 -13.60 -27.50 -7.71
C GLY A 27 -14.23 -28.83 -8.14
N THR A 28 -14.43 -29.02 -9.44
CA THR A 28 -13.95 -30.13 -10.28
C THR A 28 -14.68 -30.05 -11.63
N VAL A 29 -13.94 -30.13 -12.74
CA VAL A 29 -14.17 -31.02 -13.91
C VAL A 29 -13.19 -30.60 -15.02
N LEU A 30 -12.30 -31.53 -15.37
CA LEU A 30 -11.54 -31.58 -16.62
C LEU A 30 -12.50 -31.86 -17.80
N VAL A 31 -12.16 -31.39 -19.02
CA VAL A 31 -12.03 -32.20 -20.26
C VAL A 31 -11.69 -31.28 -21.47
N PRO A 32 -11.00 -31.78 -22.52
CA PRO A 32 -10.18 -31.02 -23.46
C PRO A 32 -10.77 -30.94 -24.89
N GLY A 33 -10.13 -30.17 -25.79
CA GLY A 33 -10.23 -30.43 -27.24
C GLY A 33 -10.31 -29.22 -28.18
N ALA A 34 -9.29 -29.13 -29.03
CA ALA A 34 -9.29 -28.75 -30.46
C ALA A 34 -10.07 -27.52 -30.95
N GLY A 35 -9.36 -26.64 -31.67
CA GLY A 35 -9.99 -25.74 -32.66
C GLY A 35 -9.14 -24.55 -33.07
N ALA A 36 -8.23 -24.75 -34.03
CA ALA A 36 -7.54 -23.66 -34.71
C ALA A 36 -8.52 -22.74 -35.48
N LYS A 37 -8.22 -21.43 -35.56
CA LYS A 37 -8.25 -20.60 -36.79
C LYS A 37 -8.00 -19.10 -36.52
N ILE A 38 -6.81 -18.65 -36.92
CA ILE A 38 -6.49 -17.57 -37.89
C ILE A 38 -7.27 -16.23 -37.85
N ALA A 39 -6.45 -15.16 -37.90
CA ALA A 39 -6.70 -13.77 -38.33
C ALA A 39 -7.44 -12.88 -37.31
N VAL A 40 -7.05 -11.64 -37.06
CA VAL A 40 -6.56 -10.60 -37.98
C VAL A 40 -5.59 -9.68 -37.23
N LEU A 41 -4.48 -9.34 -37.88
CA LEU A 41 -3.64 -8.20 -37.54
C LEU A 41 -4.48 -6.93 -37.77
N LEU A 42 -5.17 -6.43 -36.75
CA LEU A 42 -5.78 -5.10 -36.78
C LEU A 42 -5.00 -4.20 -35.83
N GLN A 43 -3.94 -3.64 -36.39
CA GLN A 43 -3.21 -2.52 -35.83
C GLN A 43 -4.13 -1.30 -35.87
N VAL A 44 -5.03 -1.20 -34.88
CA VAL A 44 -5.69 0.07 -34.57
C VAL A 44 -4.73 0.80 -33.65
N ALA A 45 -3.97 1.73 -34.23
CA ALA A 45 -3.37 2.82 -33.49
C ALA A 45 -4.50 3.68 -32.92
N CYS A 46 -5.10 3.24 -31.81
CA CYS A 46 -5.97 4.06 -30.99
C CYS A 46 -5.06 4.91 -30.11
N SER A 47 -4.82 6.13 -30.59
CA SER A 47 -4.32 7.26 -29.81
C SER A 47 -4.93 7.28 -28.40
N GLY A 48 -4.04 7.25 -27.40
CA GLY A 48 -4.20 7.64 -25.99
C GLY A 48 -5.59 7.52 -25.37
N VAL A 49 -5.85 6.41 -24.65
CA VAL A 49 -6.92 6.39 -23.65
C VAL A 49 -6.51 7.33 -22.52
N ARG A 50 -7.06 8.55 -22.53
CA ARG A 50 -6.77 9.54 -21.49
C ARG A 50 -7.47 9.14 -20.18
N MET A 51 -6.71 8.64 -19.21
CA MET A 51 -7.22 8.20 -17.91
C MET A 51 -7.37 9.37 -16.93
N VAL A 52 -8.45 10.13 -17.10
CA VAL A 52 -8.80 11.30 -16.27
C VAL A 52 -10.01 10.96 -15.40
N TYR A 53 -9.81 11.03 -14.08
CA TYR A 53 -10.82 10.68 -13.06
C TYR A 53 -11.03 11.81 -12.05
N THR A 54 -10.73 13.05 -12.42
CA THR A 54 -10.91 14.23 -11.55
C THR A 54 -12.37 14.27 -11.03
N HIS A 55 -12.54 14.12 -9.71
CA HIS A 55 -13.85 14.04 -9.03
C HIS A 55 -14.77 12.87 -9.47
N ALA A 56 -14.24 11.82 -10.09
CA ALA A 56 -15.03 10.64 -10.42
C ALA A 56 -15.52 9.94 -9.14
N PRO A 57 -16.78 9.44 -9.09
CA PRO A 57 -17.25 8.67 -7.95
C PRO A 57 -16.55 7.32 -7.83
N GLU A 58 -16.53 6.76 -6.62
CA GLU A 58 -15.90 5.47 -6.29
C GLU A 58 -16.30 4.33 -7.24
N GLU A 59 -17.58 4.26 -7.58
CA GLU A 59 -18.17 3.25 -8.47
C GLU A 59 -17.56 3.24 -9.88
N VAL A 60 -17.03 4.38 -10.31
CA VAL A 60 -16.37 4.56 -11.61
C VAL A 60 -14.86 4.35 -11.47
N PHE A 61 -14.26 4.85 -10.40
CA PHE A 61 -12.83 4.81 -10.19
C PHE A 61 -12.31 3.40 -9.89
N TYR A 62 -12.91 2.68 -8.95
CA TYR A 62 -12.37 1.38 -8.52
C TYR A 62 -12.31 0.33 -9.65
N PRO A 63 -13.35 0.15 -10.49
CA PRO A 63 -13.26 -0.76 -11.63
C PRO A 63 -12.20 -0.36 -12.67
N ALA A 64 -11.93 0.95 -12.81
CA ALA A 64 -10.91 1.44 -13.72
C ALA A 64 -9.49 1.20 -13.18
N ARG A 65 -9.28 1.49 -11.90
CA ARG A 65 -8.05 1.18 -11.17
C ARG A 65 -7.71 -0.30 -11.29
N ASP A 66 -8.68 -1.18 -11.03
CA ASP A 66 -8.46 -2.62 -11.05
C ASP A 66 -8.03 -3.11 -12.45
N ARG A 67 -8.68 -2.60 -13.51
CA ARG A 67 -8.28 -2.91 -14.90
C ARG A 67 -6.87 -2.42 -15.23
N LEU A 68 -6.49 -1.23 -14.76
CA LEU A 68 -5.15 -0.67 -14.97
C LEU A 68 -4.09 -1.54 -14.26
N VAL A 69 -4.31 -1.85 -12.98
CA VAL A 69 -3.40 -2.66 -12.17
C VAL A 69 -3.28 -4.08 -12.71
N GLU A 70 -4.39 -4.69 -13.15
CA GLU A 70 -4.36 -6.00 -13.81
C GLU A 70 -3.59 -5.99 -15.13
N SER A 71 -3.78 -4.94 -15.94
CA SER A 71 -3.08 -4.77 -17.22
C SER A 71 -1.58 -4.60 -16.99
N PHE A 72 -1.19 -3.73 -16.06
CA PHE A 72 0.20 -3.55 -15.62
C PHE A 72 0.82 -4.86 -15.11
N THR A 73 0.14 -5.55 -14.21
CA THR A 73 0.64 -6.80 -13.61
C THR A 73 0.85 -7.88 -14.67
N ARG A 74 -0.10 -8.01 -15.60
CA ARG A 74 0.01 -8.93 -16.74
C ARG A 74 1.20 -8.57 -17.62
N TRP A 75 1.36 -7.30 -17.93
CA TRP A 75 2.44 -6.77 -18.76
C TRP A 75 3.83 -7.03 -18.13
N ALA A 76 3.97 -6.77 -16.83
CA ALA A 76 5.20 -7.00 -16.08
C ALA A 76 5.55 -8.49 -16.02
N ARG A 77 4.55 -9.35 -15.75
CA ARG A 77 4.72 -10.81 -15.71
C ARG A 77 5.20 -11.38 -17.04
N ILE A 78 4.61 -10.95 -18.17
CA ILE A 78 5.03 -11.39 -19.51
C ILE A 78 6.50 -11.06 -19.78
N ARG A 79 7.00 -9.97 -19.18
CA ARG A 79 8.39 -9.50 -19.30
C ARG A 79 9.31 -9.97 -18.19
N GLY A 80 8.84 -10.86 -17.30
CA GLY A 80 9.62 -11.39 -16.18
C GLY A 80 10.06 -10.33 -15.17
N ARG A 81 9.33 -9.21 -15.04
CA ARG A 81 9.62 -8.15 -14.07
C ARG A 81 8.89 -8.47 -12.76
N GLU A 82 9.64 -8.46 -11.67
CA GLU A 82 9.09 -8.55 -10.31
C GLU A 82 8.53 -7.19 -9.90
N VAL A 83 7.28 -7.17 -9.44
CA VAL A 83 6.54 -5.95 -9.06
C VAL A 83 5.59 -6.26 -7.91
N ASP A 84 5.28 -5.26 -7.10
CA ASP A 84 4.19 -5.31 -6.11
C ASP A 84 2.98 -4.50 -6.62
N PRO A 85 1.91 -5.13 -7.11
CA PRO A 85 0.73 -4.44 -7.65
C PRO A 85 0.09 -3.45 -6.67
N PHE A 86 0.21 -3.70 -5.36
CA PHE A 86 -0.35 -2.82 -4.34
C PHE A 86 0.28 -1.43 -4.34
N VAL A 87 1.56 -1.30 -4.73
CA VAL A 87 2.24 -0.01 -4.83
C VAL A 87 1.57 0.88 -5.88
N VAL A 88 1.26 0.30 -7.04
CA VAL A 88 0.58 1.04 -8.13
C VAL A 88 -0.86 1.35 -7.74
N GLU A 89 -1.57 0.40 -7.14
CA GLU A 89 -2.93 0.60 -6.60
C GLU A 89 -2.98 1.80 -5.65
N ALA A 90 -2.06 1.85 -4.67
CA ALA A 90 -1.99 2.92 -3.69
C ALA A 90 -1.69 4.28 -4.33
N LEU A 91 -0.74 4.36 -5.26
CA LEU A 91 -0.36 5.62 -5.91
C LEU A 91 -1.48 6.19 -6.77
N VAL A 92 -2.17 5.37 -7.56
CA VAL A 92 -3.26 5.85 -8.41
C VAL A 92 -4.50 6.21 -7.58
N GLU A 93 -4.74 5.53 -6.46
CA GLU A 93 -5.81 5.87 -5.52
C GLU A 93 -5.54 7.20 -4.81
N HIS A 94 -4.32 7.43 -4.34
CA HIS A 94 -3.91 8.74 -3.81
C HIS A 94 -4.13 9.85 -4.84
N ARG A 95 -3.70 9.61 -6.08
CA ARG A 95 -3.85 10.59 -7.16
C ARG A 95 -5.31 10.94 -7.45
N TRP A 96 -6.21 9.98 -7.30
CA TRP A 96 -7.65 10.19 -7.48
C TRP A 96 -8.32 10.84 -6.27
N ALA A 97 -8.02 10.38 -5.06
CA ALA A 97 -8.71 10.80 -3.84
C ALA A 97 -8.27 12.19 -3.37
N ASP A 98 -6.95 12.45 -3.39
CA ASP A 98 -6.36 13.68 -2.83
C ASP A 98 -5.67 14.55 -3.89
N GLY A 99 -5.43 13.99 -5.09
CA GLY A 99 -4.73 14.65 -6.19
C GLY A 99 -5.62 15.21 -7.30
N ASP A 100 -5.09 15.27 -8.53
CA ASP A 100 -5.75 15.82 -9.71
C ASP A 100 -6.59 14.79 -10.51
N GLY A 101 -6.54 13.51 -10.13
CA GLY A 101 -7.20 12.41 -10.83
C GLY A 101 -6.60 12.06 -12.20
N LEU A 102 -5.41 12.57 -12.54
CA LEU A 102 -4.71 12.29 -13.80
C LEU A 102 -3.76 11.11 -13.63
N LEU A 103 -4.26 9.88 -13.78
CA LEU A 103 -3.52 8.65 -13.41
C LEU A 103 -2.28 8.38 -14.28
N CYS A 104 -2.21 8.99 -15.47
CA CYS A 104 -1.13 8.81 -16.45
C CYS A 104 -0.26 10.05 -16.63
N ARG A 105 -0.41 11.05 -15.74
CA ARG A 105 0.39 12.27 -15.78
C ARG A 105 1.20 12.36 -14.50
N TRP A 106 2.50 12.16 -14.64
CA TRP A 106 3.44 12.20 -13.52
C TRP A 106 4.57 13.17 -13.83
N SER A 107 4.98 13.93 -12.82
CA SER A 107 6.22 14.71 -12.79
C SER A 107 7.11 14.24 -11.64
N PRO A 108 8.40 14.61 -11.62
CA PRO A 108 9.26 14.35 -10.47
C PRO A 108 8.71 14.89 -9.16
N ALA A 109 8.02 16.03 -9.19
CA ALA A 109 7.40 16.63 -8.01
C ALA A 109 6.23 15.78 -7.50
N ASP A 110 5.38 15.28 -8.40
CA ASP A 110 4.27 14.38 -8.05
C ASP A 110 4.78 13.09 -7.41
N LEU A 111 5.86 12.51 -7.96
CA LEU A 111 6.48 11.31 -7.40
C LEU A 111 7.11 11.58 -6.03
N ALA A 112 7.78 12.72 -5.86
CA ALA A 112 8.38 13.10 -4.58
C ALA A 112 7.31 13.31 -3.50
N GLU A 113 6.23 14.04 -3.81
CA GLU A 113 5.10 14.22 -2.90
C GLU A 113 4.49 12.86 -2.51
N ALA A 114 4.17 12.04 -3.51
CA ALA A 114 3.55 10.75 -3.27
C ALA A 114 4.46 9.81 -2.48
N LEU A 115 5.75 9.69 -2.84
CA LEU A 115 6.65 8.66 -2.29
C LEU A 115 7.41 9.09 -1.04
N LEU A 116 7.68 10.38 -0.86
CA LEU A 116 8.45 10.87 0.29
C LEU A 116 7.56 11.46 1.39
N ASP A 117 6.35 11.89 1.07
CA ASP A 117 5.42 12.45 2.05
C ASP A 117 4.20 11.57 2.29
N TRP A 118 3.37 11.31 1.27
CA TRP A 118 2.10 10.59 1.48
C TRP A 118 2.31 9.09 1.76
N PHE A 119 3.14 8.40 0.97
CA PHE A 119 3.29 6.95 1.02
C PHE A 119 3.85 6.47 2.37
N PRO A 120 4.89 7.09 2.97
CA PRO A 120 5.37 6.71 4.30
C PRO A 120 4.30 6.83 5.39
N ARG A 121 3.41 7.84 5.28
CA ARG A 121 2.30 8.07 6.21
C ARG A 121 1.15 7.09 6.03
N ALA A 122 0.81 6.81 4.78
CA ALA A 122 -0.39 6.06 4.41
C ALA A 122 -0.17 4.55 4.31
N VAL A 123 1.07 4.12 4.02
CA VAL A 123 1.38 2.75 3.65
C VAL A 123 2.47 2.17 4.55
N SER A 124 2.17 1.06 5.21
CA SER A 124 3.17 0.29 5.93
C SER A 124 3.50 -1.02 5.23
N VAL A 125 4.80 -1.22 5.00
CA VAL A 125 5.39 -2.41 4.38
C VAL A 125 6.58 -2.91 5.19
N THR A 126 6.86 -4.20 5.10
CA THR A 126 8.05 -4.81 5.72
C THR A 126 9.35 -4.31 5.07
N ALA A 127 10.49 -4.52 5.74
CA ALA A 127 11.79 -4.13 5.18
C ALA A 127 12.08 -4.78 3.82
N SER A 128 11.66 -6.03 3.61
CA SER A 128 11.79 -6.74 2.33
C SER A 128 10.82 -6.26 1.26
N GLU A 129 9.60 -5.85 1.63
CA GLU A 129 8.64 -5.28 0.66
C GLU A 129 9.04 -3.85 0.26
N ARG A 130 9.65 -3.07 1.17
CA ARG A 130 10.14 -1.73 0.90
C ARG A 130 11.11 -1.69 -0.29
N THR A 131 12.01 -2.66 -0.40
CA THR A 131 13.00 -2.71 -1.49
C THR A 131 12.37 -2.88 -2.87
N LEU A 132 11.09 -3.28 -2.94
CA LEU A 132 10.33 -3.43 -4.19
C LEU A 132 9.53 -2.18 -4.58
N VAL A 133 9.37 -1.19 -3.70
CA VAL A 133 8.50 -0.02 -3.96
C VAL A 133 9.00 0.81 -5.12
N LEU A 134 10.18 1.45 -5.01
CA LEU A 134 10.71 2.30 -6.08
C LEU A 134 10.95 1.53 -7.39
N PRO A 135 11.48 0.29 -7.38
CA PRO A 135 11.56 -0.53 -8.60
C PRO A 135 10.20 -0.79 -9.25
N THR A 136 9.15 -1.02 -8.46
CA THR A 136 7.79 -1.21 -9.00
C THR A 136 7.29 0.06 -9.69
N VAL A 137 7.51 1.24 -9.09
CA VAL A 137 7.14 2.52 -9.71
C VAL A 137 7.92 2.75 -11.01
N ALA A 138 9.21 2.43 -11.03
CA ALA A 138 10.03 2.49 -12.24
C ALA A 138 9.48 1.57 -13.36
N VAL A 139 9.05 0.35 -13.01
CA VAL A 139 8.42 -0.59 -13.96
C VAL A 139 7.05 -0.06 -14.42
N PHE A 140 6.30 0.62 -13.56
CA PHE A 140 5.04 1.26 -13.92
C PHE A 140 5.24 2.42 -14.90
N VAL A 141 6.28 3.24 -14.70
CA VAL A 141 6.69 4.25 -15.70
C VAL A 141 7.04 3.58 -17.02
N ASP A 142 7.82 2.49 -17.03
CA ASP A 142 8.11 1.75 -18.26
C ASP A 142 6.83 1.30 -18.97
N TYR A 143 5.86 0.76 -18.21
CA TYR A 143 4.56 0.32 -18.70
C TYR A 143 3.78 1.47 -19.35
N LEU A 144 3.62 2.61 -18.67
CA LEU A 144 2.86 3.76 -19.19
C LEU A 144 3.38 4.23 -20.54
N PHE A 145 4.71 4.31 -20.70
CA PHE A 145 5.32 4.75 -21.94
C PHE A 145 5.38 3.65 -23.02
N THR A 146 5.46 2.37 -22.65
CA THR A 146 5.52 1.27 -23.63
C THR A 146 4.17 1.03 -24.26
N GLU A 147 3.10 1.20 -23.47
CA GLU A 147 1.72 1.01 -23.91
C GLU A 147 1.07 2.33 -24.38
N ASP A 148 1.86 3.40 -24.56
CA ASP A 148 1.39 4.72 -25.02
C ASP A 148 0.23 5.30 -24.17
N LEU A 149 0.28 5.05 -22.86
CA LEU A 149 -0.70 5.51 -21.88
C LEU A 149 -0.30 6.84 -21.24
N ALA A 150 0.98 7.19 -21.26
CA ALA A 150 1.48 8.44 -20.67
C ALA A 150 0.80 9.67 -21.34
N ASP A 151 0.25 10.57 -20.52
CA ASP A 151 -0.33 11.83 -21.03
C ASP A 151 0.78 12.67 -21.69
N ALA A 152 0.45 13.43 -22.73
CA ALA A 152 1.42 14.27 -23.46
C ALA A 152 2.14 15.30 -22.56
N LEU A 153 1.54 15.65 -21.42
CA LEU A 153 2.12 16.55 -20.42
C LEU A 153 2.78 15.80 -19.24
N CYS A 154 2.96 14.48 -19.34
CA CYS A 154 3.78 13.70 -18.42
C CYS A 154 5.26 14.04 -18.63
N ALA A 155 6.03 14.12 -17.54
CA ALA A 155 7.48 14.26 -17.63
C ALA A 155 8.09 13.06 -18.34
N GLY A 156 9.26 13.25 -18.96
CA GLY A 156 9.87 12.22 -19.80
C GLY A 156 10.23 10.95 -19.03
N ARG A 157 10.18 9.78 -19.69
CA ARG A 157 10.54 8.49 -19.08
C ARG A 157 11.89 8.55 -18.34
N GLU A 158 12.93 9.08 -18.99
CA GLU A 158 14.28 9.16 -18.41
C GLU A 158 14.33 10.10 -17.19
N GLU A 159 13.59 11.20 -17.23
CA GLU A 159 13.48 12.17 -16.14
C GLU A 159 12.84 11.54 -14.90
N LEU A 160 11.74 10.80 -15.08
CA LEU A 160 11.05 10.09 -13.99
C LEU A 160 11.94 8.99 -13.39
N HIS A 161 12.64 8.21 -14.21
CA HIS A 161 13.61 7.20 -13.73
C HIS A 161 14.78 7.84 -12.97
N ALA A 162 15.29 8.98 -13.45
CA ALA A 162 16.34 9.72 -12.76
C ALA A 162 15.86 10.24 -11.39
N ALA A 163 14.63 10.78 -11.32
CA ALA A 163 14.03 11.23 -10.07
C ALA A 163 13.85 10.07 -9.06
N LEU A 164 13.31 8.93 -9.50
CA LEU A 164 13.16 7.73 -8.67
C LEU A 164 14.52 7.23 -8.14
N SER A 165 15.54 7.24 -8.99
CA SER A 165 16.89 6.85 -8.59
C SER A 165 17.47 7.81 -7.54
N ALA A 166 17.29 9.12 -7.74
CA ALA A 166 17.79 10.15 -6.83
C ALA A 166 17.13 10.09 -5.44
N MET A 167 15.83 9.79 -5.36
CA MET A 167 15.09 9.79 -4.09
C MET A 167 15.26 8.51 -3.25
N THR A 168 16.04 7.51 -3.71
CA THR A 168 16.18 6.21 -3.03
C THR A 168 16.54 6.34 -1.55
N GLY A 169 17.57 7.14 -1.23
CA GLY A 169 18.03 7.30 0.16
C GLY A 169 17.02 8.05 1.04
N GLU A 170 16.35 9.06 0.49
CA GLU A 170 15.32 9.82 1.20
C GLU A 170 14.07 8.97 1.46
N PHE A 171 13.68 8.16 0.48
CA PHE A 171 12.57 7.21 0.61
C PHE A 171 12.85 6.19 1.73
N ASP A 172 14.06 5.62 1.77
CA ASP A 172 14.44 4.68 2.81
C ASP A 172 14.42 5.30 4.21
N ALA A 173 14.87 6.56 4.32
CA ALA A 173 14.81 7.32 5.57
C ALA A 173 13.35 7.60 5.98
N ALA A 174 12.51 8.10 5.08
CA ALA A 174 11.11 8.42 5.36
C ALA A 174 10.32 7.16 5.79
N MET A 175 10.49 6.04 5.08
CA MET A 175 9.87 4.77 5.43
C MET A 175 10.41 4.18 6.75
N ALA A 176 11.61 4.55 7.21
CA ALA A 176 12.17 4.12 8.49
C ALA A 176 11.63 4.95 9.67
N ASP A 177 11.39 6.24 9.45
CA ASP A 177 10.87 7.15 10.48
C ASP A 177 9.38 6.90 10.79
N GLU A 178 8.62 6.34 9.85
CA GLU A 178 7.16 6.30 9.93
C GLU A 178 6.53 4.92 10.20
N TYR A 179 7.05 4.20 11.18
CA TYR A 179 6.32 3.05 11.72
C TYR A 179 5.34 3.40 12.83
N GLY A 180 5.25 4.68 13.24
CA GLY A 180 4.24 5.16 14.17
C GLY A 180 3.93 6.64 14.08
N ALA A 181 2.67 6.99 14.33
CA ALA A 181 2.26 8.37 14.48
C ALA A 181 2.62 8.90 15.88
N GLN A 182 3.31 10.03 15.96
CA GLN A 182 3.55 10.70 17.24
C GLN A 182 2.35 11.59 17.59
N ARG A 183 1.62 11.24 18.65
CA ARG A 183 0.49 12.02 19.13
C ARG A 183 0.94 13.39 19.63
N LEU A 184 0.43 14.47 19.03
CA LEU A 184 0.89 15.85 19.30
C LEU A 184 0.79 16.27 20.77
N ARG A 185 -0.27 15.87 21.47
CA ARG A 185 -0.60 16.32 22.84
C ARG A 185 0.38 15.82 23.90
N ASP A 186 0.83 14.58 23.79
CA ASP A 186 1.66 13.91 24.81
C ASP A 186 2.91 13.24 24.25
N LYS A 187 3.17 13.45 22.96
CA LYS A 187 4.33 12.96 22.20
C LYS A 187 4.46 11.44 22.21
N ALA A 188 3.39 10.71 22.55
CA ALA A 188 3.40 9.25 22.52
C ALA A 188 3.44 8.75 21.07
N LEU A 189 4.30 7.79 20.78
CA LEU A 189 4.33 7.09 19.50
C LEU A 189 3.26 6.01 19.50
N THR A 190 2.39 5.99 18.48
CA THR A 190 1.35 4.98 18.31
C THR A 190 1.63 4.11 17.08
N LEU A 191 1.67 2.80 17.27
CA LEU A 191 1.87 1.80 16.21
C LEU A 191 0.60 0.95 16.10
N MET A 192 0.01 0.76 14.92
CA MET A 192 -1.17 -0.12 14.76
C MET A 192 -0.84 -1.36 13.95
N VAL A 193 -0.77 -2.52 14.58
CA VAL A 193 -0.42 -3.80 13.94
C VAL A 193 -1.68 -4.59 13.59
N VAL A 194 -1.88 -4.94 12.31
CA VAL A 194 -2.98 -5.83 11.89
C VAL A 194 -2.43 -7.19 11.48
N ASN A 195 -2.83 -8.24 12.20
CA ASN A 195 -2.61 -9.62 11.78
C ASN A 195 -3.83 -10.13 11.01
N LYS A 196 -3.69 -10.26 9.69
CA LYS A 196 -4.75 -10.77 8.80
C LYS A 196 -4.70 -12.29 8.58
N THR A 197 -3.77 -13.00 9.21
CA THR A 197 -3.69 -14.45 9.06
C THR A 197 -4.63 -15.15 10.02
N GLY A 198 -5.09 -16.34 9.64
CA GLY A 198 -5.85 -17.24 10.52
C GLY A 198 -5.04 -17.86 11.67
N THR A 199 -3.77 -17.48 11.80
CA THR A 199 -2.85 -17.95 12.85
C THR A 199 -2.21 -16.78 13.59
N ASP A 200 -1.80 -17.02 14.82
CA ASP A 200 -1.02 -16.06 15.60
C ASP A 200 0.35 -15.82 14.95
N LEU A 201 0.82 -14.56 14.99
CA LEU A 201 2.12 -14.16 14.46
C LEU A 201 2.97 -13.55 15.56
N THR A 202 4.16 -14.11 15.77
CA THR A 202 5.18 -13.49 16.63
C THR A 202 6.15 -12.73 15.76
N SER A 203 6.32 -11.44 16.00
CA SER A 203 7.18 -10.59 15.19
C SER A 203 7.83 -9.49 16.02
N PRO A 204 9.14 -9.23 15.83
CA PRO A 204 9.80 -8.07 16.39
C PRO A 204 9.42 -6.80 15.63
N LEU A 205 9.19 -5.71 16.36
CA LEU A 205 9.07 -4.34 15.84
C LEU A 205 10.26 -3.52 16.32
N SER A 206 11.01 -2.96 15.38
CA SER A 206 12.11 -2.05 15.67
C SER A 206 11.61 -0.60 15.66
N ILE A 207 12.00 0.16 16.65
CA ILE A 207 11.67 1.57 16.86
C ILE A 207 12.97 2.36 16.76
N ALA A 208 13.15 3.06 15.64
CA ALA A 208 14.23 4.01 15.44
C ALA A 208 13.75 5.43 15.76
N GLY A 209 14.67 6.36 16.05
CA GLY A 209 14.36 7.79 16.17
C GLY A 209 13.50 8.22 17.37
N PHE A 210 12.98 7.30 18.18
CA PHE A 210 12.06 7.61 19.27
C PHE A 210 12.58 7.14 20.65
N HIS A 211 12.74 8.09 21.57
CA HIS A 211 13.11 7.80 22.96
C HIS A 211 11.89 7.33 23.77
N ALA A 212 11.49 6.08 23.55
CA ALA A 212 10.39 5.46 24.27
C ALA A 212 10.69 5.28 25.77
N ASN A 213 9.65 5.34 26.59
CA ASN A 213 9.67 4.66 27.89
C ASN A 213 9.92 3.15 27.70
N ARG A 214 10.41 2.46 28.74
CA ARG A 214 10.75 1.02 28.65
C ARG A 214 9.54 0.09 28.48
N LYS A 215 8.33 0.63 28.31
CA LYS A 215 7.06 -0.11 28.22
C LYS A 215 6.17 0.48 27.14
N ALA A 216 5.61 -0.38 26.30
CA ALA A 216 4.57 -0.06 25.35
C ALA A 216 3.23 -0.58 25.87
N GLN A 217 2.22 0.28 25.86
CA GLN A 217 0.85 -0.08 26.15
C GLN A 217 0.28 -0.85 24.95
N ARG A 218 -0.50 -1.90 25.21
CA ARG A 218 -1.09 -2.77 24.18
C ARG A 218 -2.61 -2.81 24.31
N PHE A 219 -3.30 -2.52 23.23
CA PHE A 219 -4.75 -2.62 23.10
C PHE A 219 -5.05 -3.51 21.90
N THR A 220 -5.83 -4.57 22.08
CA THR A 220 -6.08 -5.57 21.03
C THR A 220 -7.56 -5.78 20.83
N TYR A 221 -7.98 -5.70 19.57
CA TYR A 221 -9.27 -6.20 19.10
C TYR A 221 -9.03 -7.50 18.33
N GLY A 222 -9.85 -8.51 18.55
CA GLY A 222 -9.70 -9.80 17.86
C GLY A 222 -10.65 -10.87 18.37
N PRO A 223 -10.48 -12.13 17.94
CA PRO A 223 -11.43 -13.22 18.19
C PRO A 223 -11.70 -13.54 19.66
N ALA A 224 -10.81 -13.12 20.56
CA ALA A 224 -10.98 -13.28 22.00
C ALA A 224 -12.17 -12.47 22.56
N ASP A 225 -12.45 -11.31 21.95
CA ASP A 225 -13.60 -10.46 22.29
C ASP A 225 -13.96 -9.59 21.08
N LEU A 226 -15.02 -9.97 20.36
CA LEU A 226 -15.51 -9.23 19.20
C LEU A 226 -16.35 -7.99 19.57
N ALA A 227 -16.65 -7.80 20.85
CA ALA A 227 -17.47 -6.68 21.32
C ALA A 227 -16.63 -5.53 21.89
N ALA A 228 -15.34 -5.74 22.17
CA ALA A 228 -14.51 -4.73 22.82
C ALA A 228 -13.03 -4.76 22.39
N ILE A 229 -12.35 -3.64 22.62
CA ILE A 229 -10.89 -3.55 22.55
C ILE A 229 -10.34 -3.87 23.94
N ALA A 230 -9.61 -4.98 24.05
CA ALA A 230 -9.04 -5.42 25.31
C ALA A 230 -7.69 -4.73 25.61
N ARG A 231 -7.54 -4.19 26.82
CA ARG A 231 -6.25 -3.69 27.31
C ARG A 231 -5.41 -4.85 27.83
N GLY A 232 -4.35 -5.21 27.09
CA GLY A 232 -3.41 -6.24 27.49
C GLY A 232 -2.31 -5.72 28.42
N ALA A 233 -1.49 -6.64 28.96
CA ALA A 233 -0.27 -6.29 29.67
C ALA A 233 0.68 -5.45 28.80
N ASP A 234 1.43 -4.54 29.44
CA ASP A 234 2.46 -3.74 28.79
C ASP A 234 3.59 -4.61 28.27
N LEU A 235 4.07 -4.29 27.07
CA LEU A 235 5.19 -4.96 26.43
C LEU A 235 6.49 -4.24 26.76
N PRO A 236 7.57 -4.96 27.11
CA PRO A 236 8.87 -4.35 27.31
C PRO A 236 9.45 -3.83 25.98
N VAL A 237 10.09 -2.65 26.04
CA VAL A 237 10.90 -2.11 24.94
C VAL A 237 12.36 -2.29 25.31
N THR A 238 13.06 -3.18 24.60
CA THR A 238 14.46 -3.53 24.88
C THR A 238 15.31 -3.19 23.66
N GLY A 239 16.28 -2.29 23.82
CA GLY A 239 17.17 -1.90 22.71
C GLY A 239 16.46 -1.24 21.53
N GLY A 240 15.29 -0.62 21.76
CA GLY A 240 14.45 -0.10 20.67
C GLY A 240 13.59 -1.17 19.98
N THR A 241 13.55 -2.40 20.48
CA THR A 241 12.73 -3.47 19.90
C THR A 241 11.59 -3.87 20.83
N ILE A 242 10.41 -4.12 20.27
CA ILE A 242 9.28 -4.79 20.92
C ILE A 242 9.13 -6.16 20.26
N SER A 243 9.11 -7.24 21.05
CA SER A 243 8.72 -8.55 20.55
C SER A 243 7.36 -8.93 21.13
N ALA A 244 6.40 -9.26 20.26
CA ALA A 244 5.05 -9.61 20.67
C ALA A 244 4.41 -10.64 19.75
N THR A 245 3.47 -11.39 20.31
CA THR A 245 2.56 -12.26 19.57
C THR A 245 1.25 -11.53 19.31
N TYR A 246 0.88 -11.42 18.04
CA TYR A 246 -0.35 -10.82 17.56
C TYR A 246 -1.33 -11.94 17.20
N PRO A 247 -2.50 -12.04 17.87
CA PRO A 247 -3.46 -13.10 17.62
C PRO A 247 -3.92 -13.18 16.15
N ALA A 248 -4.38 -14.33 15.71
CA ALA A 248 -5.06 -14.49 14.42
C ALA A 248 -6.18 -13.46 14.24
N ASN A 249 -6.34 -12.92 13.02
CA ASN A 249 -7.40 -11.97 12.66
C ASN A 249 -7.59 -10.82 13.68
N SER A 250 -6.50 -10.16 14.06
CA SER A 250 -6.50 -9.14 15.12
C SER A 250 -5.95 -7.78 14.67
N ILE A 251 -6.35 -6.74 15.41
CA ILE A 251 -5.80 -5.39 15.32
C ILE A 251 -5.22 -5.06 16.70
N THR A 252 -3.95 -4.68 16.76
CA THR A 252 -3.24 -4.34 17.99
C THR A 252 -2.67 -2.92 17.91
N LEU A 253 -3.17 -2.02 18.73
CA LEU A 253 -2.59 -0.69 18.93
C LEU A 253 -1.55 -0.74 20.05
N LEU A 254 -0.33 -0.33 19.72
CA LEU A 254 0.75 -0.09 20.66
C LEU A 254 0.88 1.41 20.90
N VAL A 255 0.87 1.84 22.17
CA VAL A 255 1.12 3.23 22.55
C VAL A 255 2.39 3.27 23.37
N LEU A 256 3.42 3.94 22.86
CA LEU A 256 4.70 4.14 23.53
C LEU A 256 4.73 5.58 24.05
N PRO A 257 4.57 5.79 25.36
CA PRO A 257 4.68 7.12 25.93
C PRO A 257 6.10 7.66 25.73
N ALA A 258 6.20 8.95 25.35
CA ALA A 258 7.49 9.63 25.34
C ALA A 258 8.12 9.61 26.74
N ARG A 259 9.45 9.50 26.81
CA ARG A 259 10.14 9.82 28.06
C ARG A 259 9.93 11.30 28.36
N ARG A 260 9.46 11.59 29.58
CA ARG A 260 9.54 12.96 30.09
C ARG A 260 11.02 13.27 30.33
N HIS A 261 11.49 14.36 29.74
CA HIS A 261 12.78 14.97 30.10
C HIS A 261 12.75 15.45 31.55
#